data_AF-A0A0Q8PVQ0-F1
#
_entry.id   AF-A0A0Q8PVQ0-F1
#
_cell.length_a   1.000
_cell.length_b   1.000
_cell.length_c   1.000
_cell.angle_alpha   90.00
_cell.angle_beta   90.00
_cell.angle_gamma   90.00
#
_symmetry.space_group_name_H-M   'P 1'
#
loop_
_entity.id
_entity.type
_entity.pdbx_description
1 polymer ?
#
loop_
_entity_poly.entity_id
_entity_poly.type
_entity_poly.pdbx_seq_one_letter_code
_entity_poly.pdbx_strand_id
1 'polypeptide(L)'
;MSISNPDKAVLLSLTYAAQFSHPMKNGVRRVFDTLISPKLPFQSPATYLDQILHLLKLNDSFEEIVPTTVGHNDHEIRDFLEVLAAEIESRYPNYRRSGGTASTSGKWSQYDSLNNTLILEKGELLPDAGGNAVIWVYVEPMSKRLPEELIKNEFQNFYTREIAAGAPKHKDPEKYAEASAKRLMEYFQEGDEVVAADILVELAGNSGHSLLKEIDASTGMQWTSNSENFEWLSKVLRGIAERVRSNKV
;
A
#
# COMPACT_ATOMS: atom_id res chain seq x y z
N MET A 1 24.46 -6.40 16.83
CA MET A 1 24.40 -4.93 16.73
C MET A 1 22.94 -4.53 16.65
N SER A 2 22.46 -3.56 17.44
CA SER A 2 21.12 -3.00 17.25
C SER A 2 21.19 -2.01 16.09
N ILE A 3 20.38 -2.21 15.05
CA ILE A 3 20.22 -1.22 13.97
C ILE A 3 19.82 0.12 14.62
N SER A 4 20.54 1.19 14.30
CA SER A 4 20.22 2.51 14.83
C SER A 4 18.85 2.93 14.32
N ASN A 5 18.14 3.78 15.06
CA ASN A 5 16.83 4.22 14.61
C ASN A 5 16.90 4.88 13.21
N PRO A 6 17.82 5.80 12.89
CA PRO A 6 17.98 6.33 11.53
C PRO A 6 18.07 5.26 10.43
N ASP A 7 18.88 4.22 10.64
CA ASP A 7 19.05 3.12 9.68
C ASP A 7 17.74 2.33 9.47
N LYS A 8 16.90 2.17 10.49
CA LYS A 8 15.59 1.51 10.36
C LYS A 8 14.62 2.30 9.47
N ALA A 9 14.66 3.63 9.52
CA ALA A 9 13.81 4.47 8.66
C ALA A 9 14.18 4.27 7.19
N VAL A 10 15.47 4.29 6.86
CA VAL A 10 15.94 4.02 5.48
C VAL A 10 15.37 2.70 4.94
N LEU A 11 15.46 1.65 5.75
CA LEU A 11 15.00 0.30 5.39
C LEU A 11 13.46 0.20 5.26
N LEU A 12 12.72 0.95 6.07
CA LEU A 12 11.27 1.07 5.94
C LEU A 12 10.87 1.80 4.64
N SER A 13 11.56 2.87 4.26
CA SER A 13 11.33 3.59 3.00
C SER A 13 11.53 2.69 1.78
N LEU A 14 12.57 1.86 1.80
CA LEU A 14 12.84 0.87 0.76
C LEU A 14 11.74 -0.21 0.66
N THR A 15 11.25 -0.68 1.80
CA THR A 15 10.13 -1.62 1.86
C THR A 15 8.89 -1.04 1.19
N TYR A 16 8.62 0.23 1.44
CA TYR A 16 7.48 0.92 0.87
C TYR A 16 7.62 1.04 -0.65
N ALA A 17 8.74 1.57 -1.17
CA ALA A 17 8.93 1.74 -2.61
C ALA A 17 8.76 0.41 -3.37
N ALA A 18 9.27 -0.69 -2.81
CA ALA A 18 9.12 -2.03 -3.38
C ALA A 18 7.67 -2.57 -3.36
N GLN A 19 6.80 -2.11 -2.45
CA GLN A 19 5.39 -2.53 -2.41
C GLN A 19 4.57 -2.00 -3.59
N PHE A 20 4.98 -0.90 -4.20
CA PHE A 20 4.26 -0.23 -5.28
C PHE A 20 4.88 -0.45 -6.66
N SER A 21 6.10 -1.01 -6.72
CA SER A 21 6.84 -1.16 -7.98
C SER A 21 7.04 -2.60 -8.48
N HIS A 22 6.77 -3.70 -7.73
CA HIS A 22 7.06 -5.06 -8.24
C HIS A 22 6.25 -6.24 -7.62
N PRO A 23 6.12 -7.40 -8.32
CA PRO A 23 5.42 -8.61 -7.86
C PRO A 23 6.07 -9.36 -6.68
N MET A 24 7.27 -8.96 -6.24
CA MET A 24 8.00 -9.59 -5.12
C MET A 24 7.74 -8.90 -3.75
N LYS A 25 6.53 -8.33 -3.59
CA LYS A 25 6.01 -7.63 -2.40
C LYS A 25 6.33 -8.32 -1.06
N ASN A 26 6.37 -9.65 -1.03
CA ASN A 26 6.57 -10.44 0.19
C ASN A 26 8.04 -10.78 0.47
N GLY A 27 8.89 -10.89 -0.56
CA GLY A 27 10.31 -11.24 -0.39
C GLY A 27 11.12 -10.04 0.12
N VAL A 28 10.89 -8.89 -0.51
CA VAL A 28 11.53 -7.62 -0.15
C VAL A 28 11.11 -7.18 1.26
N ARG A 29 9.80 -7.21 1.55
CA ARG A 29 9.25 -6.95 2.88
C ARG A 29 9.81 -7.89 3.95
N ARG A 30 9.95 -9.18 3.68
CA ARG A 30 10.48 -10.14 4.65
C ARG A 30 11.94 -9.89 5.01
N VAL A 31 12.76 -9.49 4.05
CA VAL A 31 14.17 -9.14 4.28
C VAL A 31 14.27 -7.83 5.06
N PHE A 32 13.54 -6.79 4.68
CA PHE A 32 13.51 -5.53 5.41
C PHE A 32 12.90 -5.66 6.82
N ASP A 33 11.82 -6.42 7.00
CA ASP A 33 11.24 -6.71 8.33
C ASP A 33 12.24 -7.48 9.20
N THR A 34 13.03 -8.39 8.61
CA THR A 34 14.11 -9.13 9.31
C THR A 34 15.31 -8.23 9.63
N LEU A 35 15.56 -7.19 8.83
CA LEU A 35 16.56 -6.17 9.14
C LEU A 35 16.07 -5.26 10.29
N ILE A 36 14.86 -4.71 10.19
CA ILE A 36 14.29 -3.77 11.17
C ILE A 36 14.06 -4.45 12.53
N SER A 37 13.65 -5.73 12.50
CA SER A 37 13.37 -6.56 13.67
C SER A 37 13.99 -7.96 13.51
N PRO A 38 15.31 -8.12 13.73
CA PRO A 38 15.97 -9.40 13.56
C PRO A 38 15.44 -10.41 14.58
N LYS A 39 14.62 -11.35 14.10
CA LYS A 39 14.14 -12.50 14.90
C LYS A 39 15.24 -13.52 15.15
N LEU A 40 16.34 -13.46 14.39
CA LEU A 40 17.50 -14.33 14.51
C LEU A 40 18.69 -13.54 15.07
N PRO A 41 19.39 -14.06 16.08
CA PRO A 41 20.55 -13.40 16.62
C PRO A 41 21.75 -13.61 15.66
N PHE A 42 22.43 -12.51 15.30
CA PHE A 42 23.74 -12.46 14.64
C PHE A 42 23.83 -12.81 13.13
N GLN A 43 23.46 -11.87 12.25
CA GLN A 43 24.16 -11.72 10.96
C GLN A 43 25.04 -10.45 11.01
N SER A 44 26.16 -10.45 10.30
CA SER A 44 27.07 -9.30 10.26
C SER A 44 26.48 -8.18 9.38
N PRO A 45 26.78 -6.90 9.62
CA PRO A 45 26.34 -5.77 8.79
C PRO A 45 26.59 -5.97 7.28
N ALA A 46 27.71 -6.62 6.93
CA ALA A 46 28.03 -7.01 5.56
C ALA A 46 26.98 -7.93 4.92
N THR A 47 26.55 -8.98 5.62
CA THR A 47 25.54 -9.93 5.13
C THR A 47 24.18 -9.26 4.90
N TYR A 48 23.87 -8.23 5.69
CA TYR A 48 22.65 -7.44 5.55
C TYR A 48 22.71 -6.48 4.36
N LEU A 49 23.83 -5.79 4.20
CA LEU A 49 24.11 -4.96 3.03
C LEU A 49 24.02 -5.77 1.73
N ASP A 50 24.61 -6.96 1.70
CA ASP A 50 24.54 -7.85 0.53
C ASP A 50 23.10 -8.21 0.15
N GLN A 51 22.23 -8.44 1.14
CA GLN A 51 20.81 -8.71 0.90
C GLN A 51 20.08 -7.46 0.36
N ILE A 52 20.36 -6.27 0.89
CA ILE A 52 19.78 -5.01 0.40
C ILE A 52 20.23 -4.76 -1.04
N LEU A 53 21.53 -4.85 -1.33
CA LEU A 53 22.08 -4.67 -2.68
C LEU A 53 21.52 -5.71 -3.65
N HIS A 54 21.34 -6.97 -3.22
CA HIS A 54 20.71 -8.00 -4.03
C HIS A 54 19.27 -7.66 -4.38
N LEU A 55 18.46 -7.22 -3.41
CA LEU A 55 17.06 -6.83 -3.65
C LEU A 55 16.93 -5.58 -4.51
N LEU A 56 17.84 -4.62 -4.37
CA LEU A 56 17.86 -3.43 -5.22
C LEU A 56 18.22 -3.78 -6.66
N LYS A 57 19.15 -4.71 -6.89
CA LYS A 57 19.47 -5.24 -8.23
C LYS A 57 18.32 -6.00 -8.88
N LEU A 58 17.37 -6.52 -8.09
CA LEU A 58 16.16 -7.18 -8.61
C LEU A 58 15.06 -6.17 -8.98
N ASN A 59 15.27 -4.88 -8.76
CA ASN A 59 14.36 -3.82 -9.10
C ASN A 59 15.05 -2.84 -10.05
N ASP A 60 14.70 -2.91 -11.33
CA ASP A 60 15.26 -2.08 -12.41
C ASP A 60 15.21 -0.57 -12.08
N SER A 61 14.25 -0.13 -11.25
CA SER A 61 14.13 1.26 -10.82
C SER A 61 15.23 1.74 -9.86
N PHE A 62 16.02 0.83 -9.28
CA PHE A 62 17.09 1.13 -8.33
C PHE A 62 18.47 0.65 -8.75
N GLU A 63 18.57 -0.08 -9.86
CA GLU A 63 19.83 -0.66 -10.34
C GLU A 63 20.94 0.40 -10.52
N GLU A 64 20.59 1.59 -11.02
CA GLU A 64 21.52 2.71 -11.23
C GLU A 64 22.05 3.33 -9.92
N ILE A 65 21.39 3.10 -8.79
CA ILE A 65 21.73 3.68 -7.48
C ILE A 65 22.55 2.70 -6.65
N VAL A 66 22.58 1.42 -7.02
CA VAL A 66 23.36 0.39 -6.35
C VAL A 66 24.85 0.60 -6.65
N PRO A 67 25.68 0.98 -5.66
CA PRO A 67 27.09 1.15 -5.89
C PRO A 67 27.70 -0.20 -6.28
N THR A 68 28.66 -0.19 -7.20
CA THR A 68 29.41 -1.38 -7.61
C THR A 68 30.22 -1.98 -6.46
N THR A 69 30.58 -1.17 -5.47
CA THR A 69 31.18 -1.58 -4.19
C THR A 69 30.70 -0.67 -3.07
N VAL A 70 30.09 -1.25 -2.04
CA VAL A 70 29.92 -0.60 -0.73
C VAL A 70 30.89 -1.27 0.22
N GLY A 71 31.69 -0.48 0.94
CA GLY A 71 32.62 -1.05 1.88
C GLY A 71 31.90 -1.65 3.10
N HIS A 72 32.56 -2.58 3.78
CA HIS A 72 31.93 -3.45 4.78
C HIS A 72 32.00 -2.88 6.21
N ASN A 73 32.47 -1.64 6.37
CA ASN A 73 32.54 -1.00 7.68
C ASN A 73 31.26 -0.21 7.99
N ASP A 74 30.97 -0.03 9.28
CA ASP A 74 29.70 0.54 9.73
C ASP A 74 29.45 1.97 9.23
N HIS A 75 30.50 2.77 9.04
CA HIS A 75 30.37 4.14 8.57
C HIS A 75 29.99 4.20 7.10
N GLU A 76 30.67 3.41 6.26
CA GLU A 76 30.40 3.29 4.83
C GLU A 76 28.99 2.74 4.57
N ILE A 77 28.54 1.79 5.37
CA ILE A 77 27.18 1.23 5.29
C ILE A 77 26.14 2.32 5.63
N ARG A 78 26.37 3.13 6.67
CA ARG A 78 25.45 4.21 7.06
C ARG A 78 25.38 5.32 6.01
N ASP A 79 26.52 5.74 5.49
CA ASP A 79 26.57 6.78 4.47
C ASP A 79 25.85 6.32 3.20
N PHE A 80 26.04 5.06 2.80
CA PHE A 80 25.29 4.47 1.70
C PHE A 80 23.77 4.45 1.95
N LEU A 81 23.34 4.04 3.14
CA LEU A 81 21.91 4.02 3.51
C LEU A 81 21.30 5.42 3.50
N GLU A 82 22.01 6.44 3.97
CA GLU A 82 21.53 7.84 3.92
C GLU A 82 21.39 8.36 2.48
N VAL A 83 22.37 8.10 1.62
CA VAL A 83 22.30 8.46 0.19
C VAL A 83 21.12 7.77 -0.49
N LEU A 84 20.94 6.48 -0.21
CA LEU A 84 19.85 5.69 -0.76
C LEU A 84 18.48 6.21 -0.29
N ALA A 85 18.34 6.58 0.98
CA ALA A 85 17.10 7.18 1.48
C ALA A 85 16.79 8.53 0.83
N ALA A 86 17.77 9.41 0.69
CA ALA A 86 17.59 10.70 0.03
C ALA A 86 17.14 10.53 -1.43
N GLU A 87 17.71 9.56 -2.14
CA GLU A 87 17.34 9.25 -3.51
C GLU A 87 15.92 8.70 -3.62
N ILE A 88 15.50 7.83 -2.69
CA ILE A 88 14.11 7.35 -2.60
C ILE A 88 13.16 8.51 -2.31
N GLU A 89 13.47 9.37 -1.34
CA GLU A 89 12.62 10.53 -1.02
C GLU A 89 12.54 11.52 -2.19
N SER A 90 13.60 11.63 -2.99
CA SER A 90 13.59 12.41 -4.23
C SER A 90 12.65 11.81 -5.28
N ARG A 91 12.73 10.50 -5.51
CA ARG A 91 11.90 9.79 -6.51
C ARG A 91 10.44 9.63 -6.10
N TYR A 92 10.19 9.51 -4.81
CA TYR A 92 8.86 9.29 -4.25
C TYR A 92 8.51 10.42 -3.27
N PRO A 93 7.97 11.56 -3.76
CA PRO A 93 7.72 12.74 -2.94
C PRO A 93 6.70 12.47 -1.82
N ASN A 94 5.85 11.46 -1.98
CA ASN A 94 4.85 11.03 -1.00
C ASN A 94 5.42 10.29 0.22
N TYR A 95 6.74 10.10 0.34
CA TYR A 95 7.36 9.49 1.54
C TYR A 95 8.43 10.38 2.10
N ARG A 96 8.45 10.52 3.41
CA ARG A 96 9.48 11.29 4.10
C ARG A 96 9.78 10.66 5.45
N ARG A 97 11.06 10.59 5.82
CA ARG A 97 11.46 10.23 7.18
C ARG A 97 11.08 11.33 8.17
N SER A 98 10.88 10.94 9.43
CA SER A 98 10.79 11.86 10.56
C SER A 98 11.99 12.81 10.59
N GLY A 99 11.77 14.10 10.84
CA GLY A 99 12.80 15.15 10.74
C GLY A 99 13.03 15.68 9.31
N GLY A 100 12.48 15.03 8.28
CA GLY A 100 12.41 15.56 6.93
C GLY A 100 11.32 16.62 6.77
N THR A 101 11.31 17.32 5.64
CA THR A 101 10.27 18.30 5.30
C THR A 101 9.21 17.71 4.39
N ALA A 102 7.94 18.04 4.65
CA ALA A 102 6.82 17.71 3.78
C ALA A 102 7.06 18.25 2.36
N SER A 103 7.04 17.37 1.37
CA SER A 103 7.25 17.72 -0.04
C SER A 103 6.02 18.38 -0.67
N THR A 104 4.86 18.16 -0.07
CA THR A 104 3.54 18.57 -0.54
C THR A 104 2.63 18.89 0.65
N SER A 105 1.72 19.84 0.47
CA SER A 105 0.72 20.21 1.46
C SER A 105 -0.39 19.15 1.51
N GLY A 106 -0.83 18.78 2.71
CA GLY A 106 -1.97 17.89 2.93
C GLY A 106 -1.77 16.95 4.11
N LYS A 107 -2.48 15.82 4.08
CA LYS A 107 -2.49 14.88 5.20
C LYS A 107 -1.26 13.98 5.13
N TRP A 108 -0.59 13.77 6.23
CA TRP A 108 0.53 12.84 6.38
C TRP A 108 0.18 11.85 7.48
N SER A 109 0.39 10.56 7.24
CA SER A 109 0.16 9.50 8.22
C SER A 109 1.48 8.81 8.53
N GLN A 110 1.65 8.45 9.80
CA GLN A 110 2.73 7.56 10.20
C GLN A 110 2.53 6.18 9.55
N TYR A 111 3.55 5.68 8.86
CA TYR A 111 3.62 4.32 8.34
C TYR A 111 3.59 3.35 9.52
N ASP A 112 2.68 2.35 9.46
CA ASP A 112 2.39 1.38 10.52
C ASP A 112 1.55 1.90 11.72
N SER A 113 1.11 3.17 11.69
CA SER A 113 0.12 3.71 12.65
C SER A 113 -0.88 4.61 11.94
N LEU A 114 -2.05 4.03 11.60
CA LEU A 114 -3.19 4.79 11.04
C LEU A 114 -3.77 5.81 12.04
N ASN A 115 -3.37 5.72 13.31
CA ASN A 115 -3.90 6.58 14.37
C ASN A 115 -3.16 7.93 14.49
N ASN A 116 -1.98 8.06 13.88
CA ASN A 116 -1.19 9.28 13.93
C ASN A 116 -1.17 9.94 12.55
N THR A 117 -2.10 10.87 12.36
CA THR A 117 -2.19 11.68 11.15
C THR A 117 -2.04 13.15 11.47
N LEU A 118 -1.40 13.89 10.56
CA LEU A 118 -1.14 15.32 10.67
C LEU A 118 -1.54 15.98 9.35
N ILE A 119 -1.89 17.26 9.41
CA ILE A 119 -2.03 18.09 8.23
C ILE A 119 -0.85 19.04 8.25
N LEU A 120 -0.07 19.02 7.17
CA LEU A 120 1.16 19.80 7.04
C LEU A 120 1.14 20.55 5.72
N GLU A 121 1.64 21.77 5.72
CA GLU A 121 1.96 22.53 4.53
C GLU A 121 3.32 22.08 3.94
N LYS A 122 3.49 22.27 2.63
CA LYS A 122 4.77 22.02 1.97
C LYS A 122 5.89 22.82 2.64
N GLY A 123 6.97 22.13 3.00
CA GLY A 123 8.13 22.70 3.69
C GLY A 123 8.07 22.60 5.21
N GLU A 124 6.93 22.22 5.80
CA GLU A 124 6.85 21.98 7.24
C GLU A 124 7.61 20.71 7.65
N LEU A 125 8.16 20.74 8.86
CA LEU A 125 8.91 19.63 9.43
C LEU A 125 7.97 18.51 9.89
N LEU A 126 8.28 17.30 9.45
CA LEU A 126 7.59 16.10 9.92
C LEU A 126 8.12 15.74 11.31
N PRO A 127 7.22 15.56 12.31
CA PRO A 127 7.65 15.41 13.68
C PRO A 127 8.45 14.12 13.90
N ASP A 128 9.38 14.23 14.84
CA ASP A 128 10.15 13.12 15.37
C ASP A 128 9.32 12.39 16.44
N ALA A 129 9.00 11.12 16.20
CA ALA A 129 8.22 10.31 17.14
C ALA A 129 9.15 9.71 18.21
N GLY A 130 9.64 10.57 19.09
CA GLY A 130 10.35 10.15 20.31
C GLY A 130 11.65 9.38 20.05
N GLY A 131 12.41 9.76 19.02
CA GLY A 131 13.70 9.16 18.69
C GLY A 131 13.61 7.82 17.96
N ASN A 132 12.41 7.36 17.60
CA ASN A 132 12.20 6.22 16.72
C ASN A 132 12.10 6.67 15.27
N ALA A 133 12.71 5.90 14.37
CA ALA A 133 12.59 6.11 12.94
C ALA A 133 11.16 5.90 12.47
N VAL A 134 10.54 6.97 12.02
CA VAL A 134 9.18 6.94 11.49
C VAL A 134 9.20 7.36 10.04
N ILE A 135 8.47 6.61 9.20
CA ILE A 135 8.16 7.04 7.85
C ILE A 135 6.81 7.71 7.88
N TRP A 136 6.75 8.90 7.32
CA TRP A 136 5.52 9.62 7.04
C TRP A 136 5.15 9.40 5.58
N VAL A 137 3.93 8.96 5.39
CA VAL A 137 3.31 8.76 4.08
C VAL A 137 2.36 9.91 3.87
N TYR A 138 2.55 10.65 2.76
CA TYR A 138 1.56 11.58 2.29
C TYR A 138 0.29 10.80 1.96
N VAL A 139 -0.73 11.02 2.77
CA VAL A 139 -2.09 10.67 2.46
C VAL A 139 -2.57 11.82 1.61
N GLU A 140 -2.51 11.62 0.29
CA GLU A 140 -3.13 12.50 -0.68
C GLU A 140 -4.44 13.03 -0.07
N PRO A 141 -4.62 14.36 0.10
CA PRO A 141 -5.89 14.90 0.58
C PRO A 141 -6.86 14.38 -0.44
N MET A 142 -7.66 13.37 -0.08
CA MET A 142 -8.40 12.55 -1.03
C MET A 142 -9.02 13.51 -2.02
N SER A 143 -8.42 13.64 -3.20
CA SER A 143 -8.97 14.46 -4.26
C SER A 143 -10.29 13.79 -4.50
N LYS A 144 -11.40 14.42 -4.05
CA LYS A 144 -12.72 13.78 -3.89
C LYS A 144 -12.86 12.66 -4.91
N ARG A 145 -12.57 11.43 -4.49
CA ARG A 145 -12.51 10.33 -5.44
C ARG A 145 -13.95 10.03 -5.75
N LEU A 146 -14.28 10.01 -7.04
CA LEU A 146 -15.63 9.70 -7.42
C LEU A 146 -15.96 8.31 -6.85
N PRO A 147 -17.20 8.06 -6.39
CA PRO A 147 -17.60 6.75 -5.87
C PRO A 147 -17.19 5.58 -6.76
N GLU A 148 -17.22 5.78 -8.07
CA GLU A 148 -16.74 4.83 -9.09
C GLU A 148 -15.26 4.45 -8.93
N GLU A 149 -14.38 5.43 -8.66
CA GLU A 149 -12.95 5.20 -8.45
C GLU A 149 -12.68 4.48 -7.14
N LEU A 150 -13.44 4.79 -6.09
CA LEU A 150 -13.34 4.11 -4.79
C LEU A 150 -13.74 2.63 -4.92
N ILE A 151 -14.85 2.35 -5.62
CA ILE A 151 -15.29 0.99 -5.93
C ILE A 151 -14.21 0.26 -6.73
N LYS A 152 -13.71 0.85 -7.82
CA LYS A 152 -12.65 0.24 -8.63
C LYS A 152 -11.41 -0.12 -7.81
N ASN A 153 -10.93 0.82 -6.99
CA ASN A 153 -9.75 0.61 -6.15
C ASN A 153 -9.96 -0.52 -5.12
N GLU A 154 -11.16 -0.62 -4.54
CA GLU A 154 -11.49 -1.70 -3.61
C GLU A 154 -11.37 -3.07 -4.30
N PHE A 155 -11.94 -3.23 -5.50
CA PHE A 155 -11.84 -4.49 -6.24
C PHE A 155 -10.40 -4.79 -6.68
N GLN A 156 -9.65 -3.79 -7.14
CA GLN A 156 -8.26 -3.94 -7.52
C GLN A 156 -7.36 -4.42 -6.37
N ASN A 157 -7.60 -3.94 -5.16
CA ASN A 157 -6.75 -4.23 -4.02
C ASN A 157 -7.09 -5.56 -3.33
N PHE A 158 -8.34 -6.02 -3.40
CA PHE A 158 -8.82 -7.15 -2.57
C PHE A 158 -9.44 -8.30 -3.35
N TYR A 159 -9.59 -8.18 -4.67
CA TYR A 159 -10.21 -9.21 -5.52
C TYR A 159 -9.27 -9.68 -6.63
N THR A 160 -7.95 -9.53 -6.45
CA THR A 160 -6.96 -10.13 -7.36
C THR A 160 -7.02 -11.66 -7.29
N ARG A 161 -6.49 -12.31 -8.34
CA ARG A 161 -6.40 -13.78 -8.39
C ARG A 161 -5.76 -14.39 -7.14
N GLU A 162 -4.75 -13.76 -6.56
CA GLU A 162 -4.06 -14.26 -5.37
C GLU A 162 -4.92 -14.14 -4.09
N ILE A 163 -5.65 -13.03 -3.95
CA ILE A 163 -6.40 -12.71 -2.73
C ILE A 163 -7.75 -13.42 -2.70
N ALA A 164 -8.45 -13.42 -3.83
CA ALA A 164 -9.74 -14.08 -3.99
C ALA A 164 -9.61 -15.56 -4.43
N ALA A 165 -8.42 -16.15 -4.31
CA ALA A 165 -8.17 -17.54 -4.70
C ALA A 165 -9.18 -18.50 -4.03
N GLY A 166 -9.88 -19.29 -4.85
CA GLY A 166 -10.88 -20.25 -4.40
C GLY A 166 -12.30 -19.67 -4.22
N ALA A 167 -12.50 -18.35 -4.35
CA ALA A 167 -13.81 -17.83 -4.74
C ALA A 167 -14.04 -18.19 -6.22
N PRO A 168 -15.26 -18.55 -6.66
CA PRO A 168 -16.56 -18.61 -5.97
C PRO A 168 -16.83 -19.85 -5.09
N LYS A 169 -16.03 -20.91 -5.26
CA LYS A 169 -16.38 -22.26 -4.80
C LYS A 169 -16.30 -22.45 -3.28
N HIS A 170 -15.44 -21.70 -2.60
CA HIS A 170 -15.09 -21.96 -1.20
C HIS A 170 -15.19 -20.72 -0.31
N LYS A 171 -15.64 -19.59 -0.86
CA LYS A 171 -15.66 -18.31 -0.15
C LYS A 171 -17.10 -17.79 -0.10
N ASP A 172 -17.51 -17.39 1.09
CA ASP A 172 -18.82 -16.82 1.32
C ASP A 172 -18.85 -15.36 0.82
N PRO A 173 -19.71 -15.01 -0.15
CA PRO A 173 -19.78 -13.64 -0.68
C PRO A 173 -20.17 -12.62 0.39
N GLU A 174 -20.93 -13.01 1.41
CA GLU A 174 -21.44 -12.07 2.41
C GLU A 174 -20.33 -11.50 3.30
N LYS A 175 -19.35 -12.34 3.66
CA LYS A 175 -18.18 -11.92 4.44
C LYS A 175 -17.30 -10.93 3.67
N TYR A 176 -17.21 -11.11 2.35
CA TYR A 176 -16.47 -10.19 1.48
C TYR A 176 -17.21 -8.87 1.34
N ALA A 177 -18.54 -8.92 1.20
CA ALA A 177 -19.38 -7.73 1.17
C ALA A 177 -19.26 -6.90 2.44
N GLU A 178 -19.32 -7.52 3.62
CA GLU A 178 -19.16 -6.84 4.91
C GLU A 178 -17.80 -6.15 5.04
N ALA A 179 -16.72 -6.89 4.73
CA ALA A 179 -15.37 -6.34 4.84
C ALA A 179 -15.12 -5.18 3.86
N SER A 180 -15.65 -5.29 2.64
CA SER A 180 -15.49 -4.25 1.61
C SER A 180 -16.33 -3.02 1.90
N ALA A 181 -17.56 -3.20 2.38
CA ALA A 181 -18.41 -2.09 2.81
C ALA A 181 -17.75 -1.29 3.93
N LYS A 182 -17.19 -1.98 4.94
CA LYS A 182 -16.46 -1.31 6.03
C LYS A 182 -15.30 -0.45 5.50
N ARG A 183 -14.48 -0.99 4.60
CA ARG A 183 -13.36 -0.24 4.01
C ARG A 183 -13.82 0.94 3.17
N LEU A 184 -14.80 0.74 2.28
CA LEU A 184 -15.32 1.81 1.42
C LEU A 184 -15.90 2.97 2.22
N MET A 185 -16.63 2.68 3.30
CA MET A 185 -17.21 3.70 4.18
C MET A 185 -16.17 4.57 4.88
N GLU A 186 -14.91 4.11 5.05
CA GLU A 186 -13.83 4.94 5.59
C GLU A 186 -13.42 6.07 4.63
N TYR A 187 -13.80 5.97 3.36
CA TYR A 187 -13.41 6.89 2.29
C TYR A 187 -14.56 7.73 1.72
N PHE A 188 -15.81 7.31 1.90
CA PHE A 188 -16.97 8.07 1.42
C PHE A 188 -17.16 9.39 2.18
N GLN A 189 -17.52 10.43 1.44
CA GLN A 189 -17.99 11.70 1.98
C GLN A 189 -19.53 11.71 2.04
N GLU A 190 -20.08 12.70 2.72
CA GLU A 190 -21.53 12.88 2.82
C GLU A 190 -22.18 12.93 1.43
N GLY A 191 -23.03 11.94 1.14
CA GLY A 191 -23.75 11.83 -0.13
C GLY A 191 -23.15 10.82 -1.11
N ASP A 192 -21.87 10.46 -0.95
CA ASP A 192 -21.21 9.45 -1.79
C ASP A 192 -21.82 8.07 -1.61
N GLU A 193 -22.38 7.77 -0.43
CA GLU A 193 -22.92 6.45 -0.09
C GLU A 193 -24.11 6.08 -0.99
N VAL A 194 -24.96 7.07 -1.31
CA VAL A 194 -26.13 6.86 -2.17
C VAL A 194 -25.67 6.57 -3.60
N VAL A 195 -24.76 7.39 -4.11
CA VAL A 195 -24.22 7.25 -5.47
C VAL A 195 -23.45 5.93 -5.60
N ALA A 196 -22.60 5.60 -4.62
CA ALA A 196 -21.87 4.34 -4.58
C ALA A 196 -22.81 3.13 -4.58
N ALA A 197 -23.85 3.16 -3.74
CA ALA A 197 -24.80 2.06 -3.68
C ALA A 197 -25.57 1.88 -4.99
N ASP A 198 -25.95 2.97 -5.66
CA ASP A 198 -26.62 2.92 -6.97
C ASP A 198 -25.71 2.31 -8.04
N ILE A 199 -24.45 2.74 -8.10
CA ILE A 199 -23.43 2.16 -8.98
C ILE A 199 -23.28 0.66 -8.69
N LEU A 200 -23.11 0.26 -7.43
CA LEU A 200 -22.93 -1.15 -7.05
C LEU A 200 -24.13 -2.02 -7.45
N VAL A 201 -25.36 -1.51 -7.33
CA VAL A 201 -26.57 -2.20 -7.78
C VAL A 201 -26.59 -2.34 -9.31
N GLU A 202 -26.20 -1.30 -10.04
CA GLU A 202 -26.09 -1.34 -11.50
C GLU A 202 -25.07 -2.39 -11.96
N LEU A 203 -23.87 -2.40 -11.37
CA LEU A 203 -22.83 -3.38 -11.66
C LEU A 203 -23.33 -4.81 -11.40
N ALA A 204 -24.03 -5.03 -10.29
CA ALA A 204 -24.58 -6.35 -9.94
C ALA A 204 -25.68 -6.83 -10.90
N GLY A 205 -26.27 -5.94 -11.71
CA GLY A 205 -27.28 -6.26 -12.71
C GLY A 205 -26.75 -6.38 -14.14
N ASN A 206 -25.52 -5.91 -14.41
CA ASN A 206 -25.01 -5.73 -15.76
C ASN A 206 -23.56 -6.24 -15.93
N SER A 207 -23.39 -7.50 -16.33
CA SER A 207 -22.07 -8.09 -16.63
C SER A 207 -21.33 -7.43 -17.80
N GLY A 208 -22.04 -6.62 -18.60
CA GLY A 208 -21.48 -5.84 -19.71
C GLY A 208 -20.98 -4.45 -19.30
N HIS A 209 -21.13 -4.04 -18.04
CA HIS A 209 -20.75 -2.71 -17.59
C HIS A 209 -19.25 -2.43 -17.78
N SER A 210 -18.90 -1.24 -18.28
CA SER A 210 -17.52 -0.83 -18.58
C SER A 210 -16.59 -0.96 -17.38
N LEU A 211 -17.02 -0.46 -16.22
CA LEU A 211 -16.27 -0.55 -14.97
C LEU A 211 -15.93 -2.00 -14.57
N LEU A 212 -16.85 -2.96 -14.78
CA LEU A 212 -16.56 -4.36 -14.49
C LEU A 212 -15.51 -4.94 -15.45
N LYS A 213 -15.44 -4.47 -16.70
CA LYS A 213 -14.36 -4.85 -17.63
C LYS A 213 -13.01 -4.33 -17.17
N GLU A 214 -12.97 -3.13 -16.60
CA GLU A 214 -11.75 -2.58 -16.00
C GLU A 214 -11.34 -3.36 -14.75
N ILE A 215 -12.30 -3.78 -13.92
CA ILE A 215 -12.06 -4.64 -12.75
C ILE A 215 -11.53 -6.01 -13.19
N ASP A 216 -12.10 -6.64 -14.22
CA ASP A 216 -11.59 -7.90 -14.78
C ASP A 216 -10.12 -7.77 -15.21
N ALA A 217 -9.81 -6.73 -15.99
CA ALA A 217 -8.48 -6.48 -16.51
C ALA A 217 -7.45 -6.26 -15.39
N SER A 218 -7.81 -5.48 -14.37
CA SER A 218 -6.90 -5.10 -13.29
C SER A 218 -6.72 -6.15 -12.20
N THR A 219 -7.73 -7.00 -11.97
CA THR A 219 -7.65 -8.11 -11.00
C THR A 219 -7.06 -9.39 -11.60
N GLY A 220 -6.99 -9.48 -12.94
CA GLY A 220 -6.56 -10.69 -13.65
C GLY A 220 -7.56 -11.86 -13.50
N MET A 221 -8.80 -11.56 -13.10
CA MET A 221 -9.87 -12.53 -12.90
C MET A 221 -10.98 -12.34 -13.94
N GLN A 222 -11.59 -13.45 -14.34
CA GLN A 222 -12.70 -13.48 -15.28
C GLN A 222 -14.02 -13.35 -14.51
N TRP A 223 -14.30 -12.20 -13.90
CA TRP A 223 -15.52 -12.03 -13.11
C TRP A 223 -16.75 -11.93 -13.98
N THR A 224 -16.67 -11.23 -15.12
CA THR A 224 -17.86 -11.01 -15.97
C THR A 224 -18.08 -12.07 -17.03
N SER A 225 -17.01 -12.72 -17.52
CA SER A 225 -17.10 -13.69 -18.61
C SER A 225 -17.43 -15.11 -18.15
N ASN A 226 -17.34 -15.39 -16.85
CA ASN A 226 -17.70 -16.67 -16.24
C ASN A 226 -18.97 -16.48 -15.39
N SER A 227 -20.01 -17.28 -15.64
CA SER A 227 -21.32 -17.13 -14.99
C SER A 227 -21.30 -17.42 -13.49
N GLU A 228 -20.55 -18.42 -13.04
CA GLU A 228 -20.42 -18.73 -11.60
C GLU A 228 -19.68 -17.60 -10.87
N ASN A 229 -18.63 -17.06 -11.49
CA ASN A 229 -17.90 -15.92 -10.94
C ASN A 229 -18.79 -14.68 -10.88
N PHE A 230 -19.57 -14.42 -11.93
CA PHE A 230 -20.45 -13.26 -11.98
C PHE A 230 -21.58 -13.36 -10.97
N GLU A 231 -22.18 -14.55 -10.78
CA GLU A 231 -23.21 -14.75 -9.77
C GLU A 231 -22.68 -14.46 -8.36
N TRP A 232 -21.47 -14.96 -8.06
CA TRP A 232 -20.82 -14.71 -6.77
C TRP A 232 -20.47 -13.23 -6.58
N LEU A 233 -19.86 -12.60 -7.60
CA LEU A 233 -19.54 -11.18 -7.56
C LEU A 233 -20.80 -10.33 -7.42
N SER A 234 -21.89 -10.68 -8.10
CA SER A 234 -23.17 -9.97 -8.00
C SER A 234 -23.75 -10.01 -6.58
N LYS A 235 -23.59 -11.13 -5.87
CA LYS A 235 -23.97 -11.24 -4.45
C LYS A 235 -23.12 -10.33 -3.58
N VAL A 236 -21.81 -10.29 -3.82
CA VAL A 236 -20.90 -9.37 -3.12
C VAL A 236 -21.31 -7.91 -3.35
N LEU A 237 -21.47 -7.49 -4.60
CA LEU A 237 -21.82 -6.12 -4.98
C LEU A 237 -23.14 -5.66 -4.33
N ARG A 238 -24.18 -6.52 -4.36
CA ARG A 238 -25.45 -6.26 -3.67
C ARG A 238 -25.28 -6.14 -2.16
N GLY A 239 -24.54 -7.07 -1.56
CA GLY A 239 -24.29 -7.06 -0.12
C GLY A 239 -23.52 -5.81 0.34
N ILE A 240 -22.63 -5.26 -0.49
CA ILE A 240 -21.97 -3.98 -0.23
C ILE A 240 -22.99 -2.84 -0.32
N ALA A 241 -23.77 -2.78 -1.40
CA ALA A 241 -24.75 -1.71 -1.63
C ALA A 241 -25.78 -1.62 -0.49
N GLU A 242 -26.29 -2.76 -0.01
CA GLU A 242 -27.22 -2.84 1.11
C GLU A 242 -26.62 -2.27 2.40
N ARG A 243 -25.36 -2.59 2.70
CA ARG A 243 -24.66 -2.12 3.91
C ARG A 243 -24.34 -0.63 3.84
N VAL A 244 -23.87 -0.17 2.70
CA VAL A 244 -23.57 1.25 2.46
C VAL A 244 -24.85 2.09 2.60
N ARG A 245 -26.01 1.60 2.11
CA ARG A 245 -27.31 2.28 2.31
C ARG A 245 -27.80 2.22 3.75
N SER A 246 -27.60 1.10 4.45
CA SER A 246 -28.16 0.88 5.80
C SER A 246 -27.42 1.65 6.89
N ASN A 247 -26.18 2.08 6.64
CA ASN A 247 -25.39 2.88 7.59
C ASN A 247 -25.85 4.34 7.71
N LYS A 248 -27.00 4.69 7.11
CA LYS A 248 -27.62 6.01 7.10
C LYS A 248 -28.64 6.22 8.23
N VAL A 249 -28.82 5.23 9.12
CA VAL A 249 -29.79 5.26 10.23
C VAL A 249 -29.08 5.35 11.57
#